data_AF-A0A4Y2CNH6-F1
#
_entry.id   AF-A0A4Y2CNH6-F1
#
_cell.length_a   1.000
_cell.length_b   1.000
_cell.length_c   1.000
_cell.angle_alpha   90.00
_cell.angle_beta   90.00
_cell.angle_gamma   90.00
#
_symmetry.space_group_name_H-M   'P 1'
#
loop_
_entity.id
_entity.type
_entity.pdbx_description
1 polymer ?
#
loop_
_entity_poly.entity_id
_entity_poly.type
_entity_poly.pdbx_seq_one_letter_code
_entity_poly.pdbx_strand_id
1 'polypeptide(L)'
;MDGFLKTPKKHNIHRLSPCHITDAKYSAEFFMRRKIVKIVVQQKFIPQVYDDYVIRGNTAVLRCHLPSFVREYVTLDSWLIDEDLVLKSTDIEDDKYTVLSTGELIIHRVDDADGKRNFKCRARHRLTGELVLSPTTGKVIVTEPHSPMGPRITFSQSQVRAEEGSYVRIPCVSTAQPAPEYR
;
A
#
# COMPACT_ATOMS: atom_id res chain seq x y z
N MET A 1 -14.56 -35.24 26.29
CA MET A 1 -15.14 -33.99 25.76
C MET A 1 -14.14 -32.90 26.08
N ASP A 2 -13.13 -32.78 25.22
CA ASP A 2 -11.96 -31.92 25.47
C ASP A 2 -12.27 -30.48 25.04
N GLY A 3 -12.37 -29.59 26.03
CA GLY A 3 -12.44 -28.15 25.84
C GLY A 3 -11.05 -27.53 25.91
N PHE A 4 -10.43 -27.30 24.75
CA PHE A 4 -9.15 -26.62 24.65
C PHE A 4 -9.27 -25.13 25.00
N LEU A 5 -8.63 -24.72 26.10
CA LEU A 5 -8.28 -23.32 26.36
C LEU A 5 -7.35 -22.80 25.24
N LYS A 6 -7.77 -21.72 24.56
CA LYS A 6 -6.88 -20.90 23.74
C LYS A 6 -6.17 -19.88 24.64
N THR A 7 -4.90 -20.13 24.93
CA THR A 7 -3.97 -19.09 25.38
C THR A 7 -3.13 -18.57 24.19
N PRO A 8 -2.79 -17.27 24.12
CA PRO A 8 -2.00 -16.71 23.03
C PRO A 8 -0.54 -17.18 23.15
N LYS A 9 -0.05 -17.91 22.13
CA LYS A 9 1.34 -18.40 22.11
C LYS A 9 2.29 -17.23 21.82
N LYS A 10 3.25 -17.06 22.73
CA LYS A 10 4.35 -16.10 22.74
C LYS A 10 5.14 -16.08 21.41
N HIS A 11 5.62 -14.89 21.05
CA HIS A 11 6.61 -14.67 20.00
C HIS A 11 7.92 -15.38 20.40
N ASN A 12 8.36 -16.38 19.63
CA ASN A 12 9.66 -17.02 19.81
C ASN A 12 10.67 -16.42 18.83
N ILE A 13 11.63 -15.66 19.37
CA ILE A 13 12.79 -15.17 18.63
C ILE A 13 13.89 -16.24 18.73
N HIS A 14 14.12 -16.98 17.66
CA HIS A 14 15.28 -17.88 17.59
C HIS A 14 16.51 -17.08 17.16
N ARG A 15 17.50 -16.99 18.05
CA ARG A 15 18.78 -16.31 17.81
C ARG A 15 19.78 -17.33 17.25
N LEU A 16 20.09 -17.24 15.96
CA LEU A 16 21.17 -18.06 15.37
C LEU A 16 22.54 -17.46 15.69
N SER A 17 23.51 -18.32 16.02
CA SER A 17 24.91 -17.96 16.26
C SER A 17 25.60 -17.51 14.96
N PRO A 18 26.61 -16.62 15.02
CA PRO A 18 27.44 -16.28 13.86
C PRO A 18 28.17 -17.53 13.35
N CYS A 19 28.24 -17.70 12.02
CA CYS A 19 29.17 -18.68 11.45
C CYS A 19 30.61 -18.18 11.64
N HIS A 20 31.43 -18.99 12.30
CA HIS A 20 32.85 -18.75 12.50
C HIS A 20 33.63 -19.73 11.64
N ILE A 21 34.50 -19.23 10.76
CA ILE A 21 35.37 -20.04 9.90
C ILE A 21 36.81 -19.71 10.29
N THR A 22 37.58 -20.74 10.64
CA THR A 22 39.01 -20.65 10.94
C THR A 22 39.81 -21.42 9.89
N ASP A 23 40.77 -20.76 9.24
CA ASP A 23 41.75 -21.45 8.38
C ASP A 23 43.01 -21.77 9.20
N ALA A 24 43.30 -23.06 9.37
CA ALA A 24 44.45 -23.55 10.13
C ALA A 24 45.82 -23.17 9.50
N LYS A 25 45.85 -22.69 8.25
CA LYS A 25 47.09 -22.28 7.57
C LYS A 25 47.46 -20.80 7.72
N TYR A 26 46.50 -19.91 7.97
CA TYR A 26 46.74 -18.46 7.89
C TYR A 26 46.38 -17.67 9.16
N SER A 27 45.98 -18.34 10.25
CA SER A 27 45.58 -17.67 11.51
C SER A 27 44.48 -16.61 11.31
N ALA A 28 43.67 -16.76 10.26
CA ALA A 28 42.62 -15.81 9.90
C ALA A 28 41.26 -16.30 10.40
N GLU A 29 40.56 -15.45 11.15
CA GLU A 29 39.18 -15.67 11.60
C GLU A 29 38.23 -14.83 10.72
N PHE A 30 37.28 -15.50 10.06
CA PHE A 30 36.25 -14.81 9.30
C PHE A 30 34.92 -14.83 10.06
N PHE A 31 34.47 -13.65 10.47
CA PHE A 31 33.16 -13.45 11.08
C PHE A 31 32.13 -13.10 10.01
N MET A 32 31.22 -14.04 9.72
CA MET A 32 30.07 -13.76 8.88
C MET A 32 29.12 -12.78 9.58
N ARG A 33 28.54 -11.84 8.81
CA ARG A 33 27.53 -10.90 9.33
C ARG A 33 26.39 -11.68 9.98
N ARG A 34 25.95 -11.22 11.17
CA ARG A 34 24.83 -11.82 11.91
C ARG A 34 23.61 -11.94 11.00
N LYS A 35 23.07 -13.16 10.87
CA LYS A 35 21.78 -13.39 10.20
C LYS A 35 20.66 -13.31 11.23
N ILE A 36 19.68 -12.45 10.97
CA ILE A 36 18.45 -12.37 11.78
C ILE A 36 17.41 -13.24 11.08
N VAL A 37 16.89 -14.26 11.77
CA VAL A 37 15.78 -15.06 11.29
C VAL A 37 14.51 -14.63 12.02
N LYS A 38 13.54 -14.13 11.26
CA LYS A 38 12.19 -13.84 11.76
C LYS A 38 11.28 -14.98 11.31
N ILE A 39 10.64 -15.65 12.26
CA ILE A 39 9.56 -16.60 11.97
C ILE A 39 8.25 -15.84 12.09
N VAL A 40 7.47 -15.83 11.02
CA VAL A 40 6.17 -15.15 10.96
C VAL A 40 5.10 -16.21 10.81
N VAL A 41 4.12 -16.20 11.71
CA VAL A 41 2.96 -17.09 11.62
C VAL A 41 2.01 -16.55 10.57
N GLN A 42 1.63 -17.37 9.59
CA GLN A 42 0.64 -16.98 8.60
C GLN A 42 -0.72 -16.78 9.28
N GLN A 43 -1.25 -15.58 9.15
CA GLN A 43 -2.58 -15.21 9.62
C GLN A 43 -3.39 -14.72 8.43
N LYS A 44 -4.68 -15.08 8.39
CA LYS A 44 -5.59 -14.56 7.38
C LYS A 44 -5.76 -13.05 7.58
N PHE A 45 -5.81 -12.32 6.47
CA PHE A 45 -6.06 -10.88 6.46
C PHE A 45 -7.12 -10.55 5.43
N ILE A 46 -7.83 -9.43 5.64
CA ILE A 46 -8.87 -8.94 4.75
C ILE A 46 -8.53 -7.48 4.43
N PRO A 47 -8.12 -7.14 3.20
CA PRO A 47 -7.92 -5.76 2.79
C PRO A 47 -9.28 -5.06 2.62
N GLN A 48 -9.34 -3.77 2.96
CA GLN A 48 -10.57 -2.99 2.85
C GLN A 48 -10.34 -1.71 2.04
N VAL A 49 -11.37 -1.24 1.36
CA VAL A 49 -11.40 0.04 0.64
C VAL A 49 -12.63 0.78 1.13
N TYR A 50 -12.46 2.05 1.46
CA TYR A 50 -13.54 2.93 1.91
C TYR A 50 -13.84 3.99 0.85
N ASP A 51 -15.03 4.57 0.94
CA ASP A 51 -15.45 5.67 0.08
C ASP A 51 -14.66 6.94 0.42
N ASP A 52 -14.37 7.74 -0.61
CA ASP A 52 -13.70 9.02 -0.49
C ASP A 52 -14.58 10.14 -1.05
N TYR A 53 -14.62 11.29 -0.37
CA TYR A 53 -15.48 12.42 -0.74
C TYR A 53 -14.64 13.50 -1.38
N VAL A 54 -14.94 13.82 -2.63
CA VAL A 54 -14.07 14.69 -3.43
C VAL A 54 -14.90 15.75 -4.15
N ILE A 55 -14.43 16.99 -4.12
CA ILE A 55 -15.05 18.09 -4.84
C ILE A 55 -14.81 17.88 -6.34
N ARG A 56 -15.85 18.02 -7.16
CA ARG A 56 -15.74 17.88 -8.63
C ARG A 56 -14.53 18.67 -9.17
N GLY A 57 -13.76 18.04 -10.07
CA GLY A 57 -12.55 18.60 -10.68
C GLY A 57 -11.26 18.45 -9.85
N ASN A 58 -11.36 18.12 -8.56
CA ASN A 58 -10.18 17.85 -7.72
C ASN A 58 -9.70 16.39 -7.93
N THR A 59 -8.61 16.04 -7.25
CA THR A 59 -8.01 14.70 -7.32
C THR A 59 -8.43 13.86 -6.11
N ALA A 60 -8.90 12.63 -6.34
CA ALA A 60 -9.21 11.66 -5.27
C ALA A 60 -8.01 10.80 -4.90
N VAL A 61 -8.00 10.28 -3.66
CA VAL A 61 -6.98 9.35 -3.20
C VAL A 61 -7.62 8.16 -2.50
N LEU A 62 -7.75 7.04 -3.22
CA LEU A 62 -8.23 5.79 -2.63
C LEU A 62 -7.08 5.00 -2.00
N ARG A 63 -7.36 4.38 -0.85
CA ARG A 63 -6.38 3.62 -0.06
C ARG A 63 -6.85 2.19 0.17
N CYS A 64 -5.91 1.26 0.11
CA CYS A 64 -6.13 -0.12 0.52
C CYS A 64 -5.76 -0.26 2.00
N HIS A 65 -6.78 -0.34 2.86
CA HIS A 65 -6.64 -0.46 4.30
C HIS A 65 -6.27 -1.90 4.68
N LEU A 66 -5.02 -2.07 5.11
CA LEU A 66 -4.50 -3.33 5.63
C LEU A 66 -4.51 -3.34 7.17
N PRO A 67 -4.90 -4.48 7.80
CA PRO A 67 -4.73 -4.66 9.23
C PRO A 67 -3.27 -4.46 9.66
N SER A 68 -3.05 -3.79 10.80
CA SER A 68 -1.71 -3.38 11.23
C SER A 68 -0.70 -4.54 11.34
N PHE A 69 -1.15 -5.71 11.80
CA PHE A 69 -0.30 -6.88 12.03
C PHE A 69 0.31 -7.50 10.75
N VAL A 70 -0.23 -7.20 9.56
CA VAL A 70 0.32 -7.71 8.28
C VAL A 70 1.03 -6.65 7.44
N ARG A 71 1.03 -5.37 7.84
CA ARG A 71 1.53 -4.26 7.00
C ARG A 71 3.00 -4.37 6.59
N GLU A 72 3.83 -5.07 7.36
CA GLU A 72 5.24 -5.32 7.01
C GLU A 72 5.40 -6.35 5.88
N TYR A 73 4.43 -7.25 5.72
CA TYR A 73 4.51 -8.42 4.84
C TYR A 73 3.53 -8.37 3.67
N VAL A 74 2.52 -7.52 3.72
CA VAL A 74 1.50 -7.39 2.68
C VAL A 74 1.64 -6.04 2.00
N THR A 75 1.66 -6.04 0.68
CA THR A 75 1.63 -4.82 -0.13
C THR A 75 0.55 -4.86 -1.19
N LEU A 76 0.19 -3.69 -1.70
CA LEU A 76 -0.69 -3.61 -2.86
C LEU A 76 -0.04 -4.33 -4.05
N ASP A 77 -0.83 -5.14 -4.76
CA ASP A 77 -0.49 -5.76 -6.03
C ASP A 77 -1.05 -4.94 -7.20
N SER A 78 -2.35 -4.63 -7.14
CA SER A 78 -3.06 -3.87 -8.16
C SER A 78 -4.37 -3.31 -7.62
N TRP A 79 -4.90 -2.31 -8.32
CA TRP A 79 -6.29 -1.87 -8.21
C TRP A 79 -7.14 -2.52 -9.30
N LEU A 80 -8.40 -2.80 -9.00
CA LEU A 80 -9.41 -3.28 -9.93
C LEU A 80 -10.54 -2.25 -10.00
N ILE A 81 -10.90 -1.84 -11.20
CA ILE A 81 -11.99 -0.90 -11.48
C ILE A 81 -13.08 -1.63 -12.26
N ASP A 82 -14.29 -1.66 -11.71
CA ASP A 82 -15.47 -2.33 -12.27
C ASP A 82 -15.23 -3.80 -12.67
N GLU A 83 -14.29 -4.47 -12.00
CA GLU A 83 -13.82 -5.85 -12.29
C GLU A 83 -13.14 -6.08 -13.65
N ASP A 84 -13.17 -5.09 -14.55
CA ASP A 84 -12.66 -5.22 -15.92
C ASP A 84 -11.24 -4.64 -16.08
N LEU A 85 -10.95 -3.53 -15.40
CA LEU A 85 -9.69 -2.80 -15.56
C LEU A 85 -8.77 -3.05 -14.36
N VAL A 86 -7.56 -3.56 -14.64
CA VAL A 86 -6.52 -3.81 -13.64
C VAL A 86 -5.42 -2.78 -13.78
N LEU A 87 -5.14 -2.04 -12.70
CA LEU A 87 -4.10 -1.01 -12.66
C LEU A 87 -2.98 -1.40 -11.69
N LYS A 88 -1.74 -1.33 -12.15
CA LYS A 88 -0.52 -1.55 -11.37
C LYS A 88 0.32 -0.28 -11.32
N SER A 89 1.24 -0.22 -10.35
CA SER A 89 2.20 0.89 -10.24
C SER A 89 3.16 1.01 -11.43
N THR A 90 3.29 -0.04 -12.23
CA THR A 90 4.14 -0.08 -13.45
C THR A 90 3.42 0.43 -14.68
N ASP A 91 2.11 0.63 -14.62
CA ASP A 91 1.34 1.07 -15.77
C ASP A 91 1.54 2.58 -15.87
N ILE A 92 2.36 3.00 -16.85
CA ILE A 92 2.85 4.38 -16.98
C ILE A 92 1.84 5.28 -17.72
N GLU A 93 0.76 4.71 -18.28
CA GLU A 93 0.00 5.33 -19.37
C GLU A 93 -1.51 5.49 -19.08
N ASP A 94 -1.87 6.14 -17.98
CA ASP A 94 -3.19 6.77 -17.88
C ASP A 94 -3.12 8.14 -17.19
N ASP A 95 -3.54 9.18 -17.90
CA ASP A 95 -3.66 10.55 -17.39
C ASP A 95 -4.76 10.66 -16.31
N LYS A 96 -5.69 9.71 -16.26
CA LYS A 96 -6.80 9.69 -15.30
C LYS A 96 -6.44 8.96 -14.02
N TYR A 97 -5.79 7.81 -14.11
CA TYR A 97 -5.49 6.95 -12.96
C TYR A 97 -3.99 6.78 -12.76
N THR A 98 -3.51 7.00 -11.54
CA THR A 98 -2.11 6.74 -11.19
C THR A 98 -2.04 5.91 -9.92
N VAL A 99 -1.40 4.74 -10.01
CA VAL A 99 -1.12 3.91 -8.83
C VAL A 99 0.27 4.26 -8.30
N LEU A 100 0.36 4.67 -7.04
CA LEU A 100 1.63 4.97 -6.39
C LEU A 100 2.38 3.69 -6.00
N SER A 101 3.70 3.77 -5.91
CA SER A 101 4.56 2.65 -5.46
C SER A 101 4.25 2.20 -4.03
N THR A 102 3.65 3.09 -3.24
CA THR A 102 3.16 2.88 -1.88
C THR A 102 1.77 2.23 -1.81
N GLY A 103 1.02 2.21 -2.92
CA GLY A 103 -0.23 1.46 -3.07
C GLY A 103 -1.52 2.29 -3.09
N GLU A 104 -1.46 3.61 -2.98
CA GLU A 104 -2.62 4.48 -3.18
C GLU A 104 -2.97 4.62 -4.67
N LEU A 105 -4.28 4.72 -4.96
CA LEU A 105 -4.79 5.04 -6.29
C LEU A 105 -5.18 6.51 -6.32
N ILE A 106 -4.55 7.25 -7.22
CA ILE A 106 -4.82 8.66 -7.49
C ILE A 106 -5.74 8.74 -8.70
N ILE A 107 -6.86 9.45 -8.55
CA ILE A 107 -7.83 9.68 -9.62
C ILE A 107 -7.84 11.18 -9.93
N HIS A 108 -7.28 11.55 -11.07
CA HIS A 108 -7.13 12.95 -11.48
C HIS A 108 -8.43 13.52 -12.04
N ARG A 109 -8.70 14.80 -11.79
CA ARG A 109 -9.84 15.54 -12.35
C ARG A 109 -11.16 14.76 -12.20
N VAL A 110 -11.56 14.51 -10.97
CA VAL A 110 -12.74 13.70 -10.64
C VAL A 110 -14.00 14.30 -11.23
N ASP A 111 -14.80 13.45 -11.87
CA ASP A 111 -16.09 13.80 -12.45
C ASP A 111 -17.20 12.82 -12.03
N ASP A 112 -18.44 13.07 -12.45
CA ASP A 112 -19.59 12.25 -12.08
C ASP A 112 -19.56 10.83 -12.69
N ALA A 113 -18.71 10.57 -13.69
CA ALA A 113 -18.52 9.22 -14.22
C ALA A 113 -17.69 8.38 -13.26
N ASP A 114 -16.68 8.96 -12.61
CA ASP A 114 -15.86 8.27 -11.60
C ASP A 114 -16.69 7.81 -10.40
N GLY A 115 -17.70 8.61 -10.01
CA GLY A 115 -18.56 8.25 -8.88
C GLY A 115 -19.49 7.05 -9.12
N LYS A 116 -19.61 6.59 -10.37
CA LYS A 116 -20.34 5.38 -10.75
C LYS A 116 -19.46 4.14 -10.76
N ARG A 117 -18.13 4.31 -10.77
CA ARG A 117 -17.15 3.23 -10.81
C ARG A 117 -16.96 2.59 -9.43
N ASN A 118 -16.61 1.32 -9.45
CA ASN A 118 -16.36 0.49 -8.28
C ASN A 118 -14.87 0.18 -8.18
N PHE A 119 -14.25 0.52 -7.06
CA PHE A 119 -12.81 0.34 -6.86
C PHE A 119 -12.53 -0.74 -5.81
N LYS A 120 -11.73 -1.73 -6.17
CA LYS A 120 -11.24 -2.77 -5.25
C LYS A 120 -9.72 -2.81 -5.29
N CYS A 121 -9.12 -3.19 -4.17
CA CYS A 121 -7.68 -3.42 -4.11
C CYS A 121 -7.38 -4.92 -4.04
N ARG A 122 -6.33 -5.33 -4.75
CA ARG A 122 -5.72 -6.66 -4.61
C ARG A 122 -4.40 -6.51 -3.88
N ALA A 123 -4.25 -7.26 -2.79
CA ALA A 123 -3.07 -7.22 -1.94
C ALA A 123 -2.31 -8.56 -2.01
N ARG A 124 -0.98 -8.50 -1.97
CA ARG A 124 -0.08 -9.65 -2.06
C ARG A 124 0.71 -9.81 -0.76
N HIS A 125 0.67 -11.00 -0.17
CA HIS A 125 1.51 -11.37 0.95
C HIS A 125 2.90 -11.84 0.47
N ARG A 126 3.95 -11.09 0.79
CA ARG A 126 5.31 -11.27 0.25
C ARG A 126 5.99 -12.57 0.66
N LEU A 127 5.63 -13.15 1.81
CA LEU A 127 6.24 -14.39 2.29
C LEU A 127 5.59 -15.66 1.73
N THR A 128 4.28 -15.61 1.45
CA THR A 128 3.49 -16.79 1.01
C THR A 128 3.09 -16.71 -0.46
N GLY A 129 3.16 -15.53 -1.07
CA GLY A 129 2.67 -15.26 -2.42
C GLY A 129 1.15 -15.13 -2.54
N GLU A 130 0.41 -15.24 -1.43
CA GLU A 130 -1.05 -15.20 -1.43
C GLU A 130 -1.58 -13.85 -1.92
N LEU A 131 -2.53 -13.90 -2.86
CA LEU A 131 -3.24 -12.74 -3.40
C LEU A 131 -4.66 -12.70 -2.84
N VAL A 132 -5.03 -11.59 -2.22
CA VAL A 132 -6.35 -11.38 -1.59
C VAL A 132 -6.99 -10.12 -2.15
N LEU A 133 -8.19 -10.25 -2.69
CA LEU A 133 -9.01 -9.13 -3.16
C LEU A 133 -9.83 -8.55 -2.00
N SER A 134 -10.03 -7.23 -1.99
CA SER A 134 -10.90 -6.59 -1.00
C SER A 134 -12.36 -7.00 -1.21
N PRO A 135 -13.04 -7.52 -0.17
CA PRO A 135 -14.47 -7.81 -0.26
C PRO A 135 -15.30 -6.52 -0.29
N THR A 136 -14.79 -5.45 0.31
CA THR A 136 -15.38 -4.11 0.24
C THR A 136 -15.00 -3.44 -1.07
N THR A 137 -15.95 -2.70 -1.62
CA THR A 137 -15.77 -1.81 -2.77
C THR A 137 -15.74 -0.38 -2.27
N GLY A 138 -14.74 0.40 -2.66
CA GLY A 138 -14.72 1.84 -2.45
C GLY A 138 -15.31 2.59 -3.64
N LYS A 139 -15.92 3.73 -3.36
CA LYS A 139 -16.46 4.67 -4.34
C LYS A 139 -15.93 6.08 -4.13
N VAL A 140 -15.90 6.86 -5.20
CA VAL A 140 -15.65 8.30 -5.13
C VAL A 140 -16.99 9.03 -5.07
N ILE A 141 -17.28 9.70 -3.97
CA ILE A 141 -18.50 10.47 -3.82
C ILE A 141 -18.19 11.90 -4.25
N VAL A 142 -18.70 12.26 -5.43
CA VAL A 142 -18.51 13.59 -6.02
C VAL A 142 -19.40 14.59 -5.30
N THR A 143 -18.78 15.66 -4.81
CA THR A 143 -19.45 16.73 -4.07
C THR A 143 -19.36 18.06 -4.82
N GLU A 144 -20.35 18.92 -4.60
CA GLU A 144 -20.35 20.29 -5.11
C GLU A 144 -20.00 21.28 -4.00
N PRO A 145 -19.09 22.24 -4.24
CA PRO A 145 -18.69 23.20 -3.23
C PRO A 145 -19.70 24.35 -3.12
N HIS A 146 -19.99 24.78 -1.90
CA HIS A 146 -20.93 25.88 -1.63
C HIS A 146 -20.28 27.27 -1.68
N SER A 147 -18.96 27.35 -1.57
CA SER A 147 -18.20 28.61 -1.59
C SER A 147 -16.79 28.39 -2.12
N PRO A 148 -16.13 29.42 -2.69
CA PRO A 148 -14.71 29.35 -3.03
C PRO A 148 -13.86 28.98 -1.81
N MET A 149 -12.84 28.15 -2.03
CA MET A 149 -11.95 27.65 -0.98
C MET A 149 -10.53 27.57 -1.53
N GLY A 150 -9.56 28.13 -0.82
CA GLY A 150 -8.14 28.02 -1.16
C GLY A 150 -7.62 26.57 -1.06
N PRO A 151 -6.52 26.24 -1.73
CA PRO A 151 -6.00 24.88 -1.77
C PRO A 151 -5.53 24.40 -0.39
N ARG A 152 -6.03 23.23 0.00
CA ARG A 152 -5.61 22.52 1.21
C ARG A 152 -5.04 21.17 0.83
N ILE A 153 -3.80 20.88 1.27
CA ILE A 153 -3.18 19.57 1.05
C ILE A 153 -3.97 18.51 1.84
N THR A 154 -4.48 17.50 1.13
CA THR A 154 -5.24 16.37 1.68
C THR A 154 -4.40 15.10 1.74
N PHE A 155 -3.41 14.98 0.86
CA PHE A 155 -2.49 13.85 0.86
C PHE A 155 -1.12 14.24 0.30
N SER A 156 -0.07 13.88 1.03
CA SER A 156 1.32 14.10 0.63
C SER A 156 2.20 13.01 1.20
N GLN A 157 3.30 12.68 0.53
CA GLN A 157 4.30 11.75 1.06
C GLN A 157 5.57 12.50 1.44
N SER A 158 5.91 12.45 2.74
CA SER A 158 7.12 13.09 3.28
C SER A 158 8.38 12.24 3.08
N GLN A 159 8.23 10.92 2.94
CA GLN A 159 9.34 9.99 2.77
C GLN A 159 8.96 8.89 1.78
N VAL A 160 9.79 8.71 0.76
CA VAL A 160 9.67 7.62 -0.20
C VAL A 160 10.98 6.83 -0.23
N ARG A 161 10.89 5.50 -0.33
CA ARG A 161 12.04 4.63 -0.53
C ARG A 161 12.04 4.18 -1.99
N ALA A 162 13.18 4.31 -2.64
CA ALA A 162 13.34 3.99 -4.05
C ALA A 162 14.70 3.35 -4.28
N GLU A 163 14.78 2.54 -5.33
CA GLU A 163 16.04 1.95 -5.77
C GLU A 163 16.84 3.00 -6.57
N GLU A 164 18.16 2.93 -6.47
CA GLU A 164 19.04 3.82 -7.22
C GLU A 164 18.80 3.65 -8.73
N GLY A 165 18.56 4.77 -9.42
CA GLY A 165 18.20 4.79 -10.85
C GLY A 165 16.72 4.62 -11.17
N SER A 166 15.84 4.45 -10.17
CA SER A 166 14.39 4.42 -10.39
C SER A 166 13.76 5.83 -10.36
N TYR A 167 12.71 6.03 -11.16
CA TYR A 167 11.90 7.25 -11.12
C TYR A 167 10.85 7.17 -10.02
N VAL A 168 10.72 8.22 -9.22
CA VAL A 168 9.78 8.30 -8.10
C VAL A 168 8.79 9.43 -8.34
N ARG A 169 7.50 9.14 -8.25
CA ARG A 169 6.44 10.14 -8.23
C ARG A 169 6.09 10.47 -6.79
N ILE A 170 6.30 11.72 -6.38
CA ILE A 170 5.95 12.20 -5.04
C ILE A 170 4.59 12.89 -5.12
N PRO A 171 3.52 12.35 -4.51
CA PRO A 171 2.21 12.96 -4.55
C PRO A 171 2.16 14.20 -3.66
N CYS A 172 1.52 15.26 -4.18
CA CYS A 172 1.05 16.40 -3.42
C CYS A 172 -0.38 16.69 -3.86
N VAL A 173 -1.34 16.01 -3.26
CA VAL A 173 -2.76 16.14 -3.59
C VAL A 173 -3.37 17.19 -2.67
N SER A 174 -4.05 18.16 -3.28
CA SER A 174 -4.76 19.22 -2.60
C SER A 174 -6.19 19.33 -3.12
N THR A 175 -7.05 19.90 -2.28
CA THR A 175 -8.46 20.18 -2.60
C THR A 175 -8.71 21.68 -2.51
N ALA A 176 -9.35 22.24 -3.54
CA ALA A 176 -9.67 23.66 -3.67
C ALA A 176 -10.95 23.88 -4.48
N GLN A 177 -11.50 25.09 -4.42
CA GLN A 177 -12.53 25.58 -5.34
C GLN A 177 -12.18 27.02 -5.79
N PRO A 178 -11.84 27.25 -7.07
CA PRO A 178 -11.74 26.28 -8.18
C PRO A 178 -10.61 25.26 -7.98
N ALA A 179 -10.64 24.16 -8.76
CA ALA A 179 -9.66 23.09 -8.66
C ALA A 179 -8.22 23.60 -8.84
N PRO A 180 -7.23 23.04 -8.10
CA PRO A 180 -5.86 23.53 -8.10
C PRO A 180 -5.10 23.15 -9.37
N GLU A 181 -4.15 24.00 -9.76
CA GLU A 181 -3.14 23.71 -10.78
C GLU A 181 -1.82 23.33 -10.11
N TYR A 182 -1.16 22.28 -10.61
CA TYR A 182 0.11 21.78 -10.10
C TYR A 182 1.24 22.16 -11.05
N ARG A 183 2.30 22.77 -10.53
CA ARG A 183 3.49 23.19 -11.29
C ARG A 183 4.77 22.79 -10.57
#